data_AF-A0A9E3FQR0-F1
#
_entry.id   AF-A0A9E3FQR0-F1
#
_cell.length_a   1.000
_cell.length_b   1.000
_cell.length_c   1.000
_cell.angle_alpha   90.00
_cell.angle_beta   90.00
_cell.angle_gamma   90.00
#
_symmetry.space_group_name_H-M   'P 1'
#
loop_
_entity.id
_entity.type
_entity.pdbx_description
1 polymer ?
#
loop_
_entity_poly.entity_id
_entity_poly.type
_entity_poly.pdbx_seq_one_letter_code
_entity_poly.pdbx_strand_id
1 'polypeptide(L)' 'CPYCQSQNADEALVCSACARDIAIPASLIAERDALLRKRETIHGELRKAEAEIAMLRSRANLR' A
#
# COMPACT_ATOMS: atom_id res chain seq x y z
N CYS A 1 14.43 18.58 13.06
CA CYS A 1 14.03 18.78 11.65
C CYS A 1 15.19 18.38 10.75
N PRO A 2 15.00 17.40 9.85
CA PRO A 2 16.04 16.94 8.92
C PRO A 2 16.54 18.03 7.95
N TYR A 3 15.75 19.09 7.75
CA TYR A 3 16.04 20.13 6.75
C TYR A 3 16.72 21.36 7.32
N CYS A 4 16.19 21.94 8.41
CA CYS A 4 16.71 23.17 9.01
C CYS A 4 17.39 22.95 10.36
N GLN A 5 17.54 21.69 10.80
CA GLN A 5 18.21 21.30 12.05
C GLN A 5 17.55 21.79 13.35
N SER A 6 16.48 22.58 13.28
CA SER A 6 15.68 22.99 14.44
C SER A 6 15.12 21.77 15.21
N GLN A 7 15.13 21.83 16.54
CA GLN A 7 14.53 20.82 17.40
C GLN A 7 12.99 20.94 17.34
N ASN A 8 12.31 19.81 17.23
CA ASN A 8 10.84 19.72 17.22
C ASN A 8 10.44 18.60 18.17
N ALA A 9 9.17 18.58 18.61
CA ALA A 9 8.63 17.44 19.35
C ALA A 9 8.71 16.17 18.50
N ASP A 10 8.83 15.01 19.15
CA ASP A 10 9.00 13.73 18.45
C ASP A 10 7.77 13.37 17.59
N GLU A 11 6.59 13.84 17.98
CA GLU A 11 5.33 13.63 17.26
C GLU A 11 5.05 14.71 16.18
N ALA A 12 5.96 15.68 16.00
CA ALA A 12 5.75 16.78 15.07
C ALA A 12 5.72 16.28 13.62
N LEU A 13 4.57 16.44 12.95
CA LEU A 13 4.41 16.13 11.53
C LEU A 13 5.04 17.20 10.64
N VAL A 14 5.00 18.45 11.09
CA VAL A 14 5.49 19.63 10.39
C VAL A 14 6.51 20.35 11.27
N CYS A 15 7.60 20.80 10.67
CA CYS A 15 8.59 21.61 11.36
C CYS A 15 8.05 23.01 11.67
N SER A 16 8.07 23.41 12.94
CA SER A 16 7.61 24.74 13.37
C SER A 16 8.45 25.91 12.82
N ALA A 17 9.72 25.66 12.51
CA ALA A 17 10.66 26.70 12.07
C ALA A 17 10.68 26.91 10.55
N CYS A 18 10.44 25.87 9.76
CA CYS A 18 10.57 25.94 8.29
C CYS A 18 9.37 25.41 7.52
N ALA A 19 8.27 25.07 8.22
CA ALA A 19 6.99 24.63 7.67
C ALA A 19 7.03 23.40 6.75
N ARG A 20 8.13 22.64 6.74
CA ARG A 20 8.25 21.39 5.98
C ARG A 20 7.66 20.22 6.76
N ASP A 21 7.02 19.31 6.03
CA ASP A 21 6.65 17.99 6.56
C ASP A 21 7.93 17.21 6.91
N ILE A 22 7.99 16.66 8.11
CA ILE A 22 9.17 15.95 8.64
C ILE A 22 8.88 14.54 9.12
N ALA A 23 7.60 14.15 9.18
CA ALA A 23 7.16 12.81 9.54
C ALA A 23 5.88 12.44 8.80
N ILE A 24 5.66 11.13 8.63
CA ILE A 24 4.41 10.59 8.07
C ILE A 24 3.53 10.13 9.26
N PRO A 25 2.26 10.57 9.34
CA PRO A 25 1.32 10.09 10.34
C PRO A 25 1.20 8.58 10.37
N ALA A 26 1.19 7.99 11.57
CA ALA A 26 1.02 6.55 11.75
C ALA A 26 -0.29 6.02 11.11
N SER A 27 -1.34 6.84 11.08
CA SER A 27 -2.61 6.52 10.40
C SER A 27 -2.44 6.29 8.90
N LEU A 28 -1.65 7.12 8.21
CA LEU A 28 -1.40 6.98 6.77
C LEU A 28 -0.53 5.75 6.45
N ILE A 29 0.42 5.41 7.34
CA ILE A 29 1.19 4.16 7.24
C ILE A 29 0.25 2.95 7.37
N ALA A 30 -0.64 2.96 8.37
CA ALA A 30 -1.61 1.89 8.59
C ALA A 30 -2.59 1.75 7.41
N GLU A 31 -3.05 2.86 6.84
CA GLU A 31 -3.90 2.88 5.66
C GLU A 31 -3.20 2.28 4.43
N ARG A 32 -1.95 2.71 4.16
CA ARG A 32 -1.14 2.14 3.07
C ARG A 32 -1.01 0.62 3.23
N ASP A 33 -0.72 0.14 4.43
CA ASP A 33 -0.53 -1.28 4.67
C ASP A 33 -1.84 -2.07 4.49
N ALA A 34 -2.99 -1.48 4.87
CA ALA A 34 -4.29 -2.06 4.59
C ALA A 34 -4.59 -2.13 3.09
N LEU A 35 -4.26 -1.09 2.34
CA LEU A 35 -4.42 -1.05 0.88
C LEU A 35 -3.53 -2.08 0.18
N LEU A 36 -2.28 -2.24 0.63
CA LEU A 36 -1.38 -3.26 0.11
C LEU A 36 -1.95 -4.67 0.33
N ARG A 37 -2.45 -4.97 1.54
CA ARG A 37 -3.12 -6.27 1.80
C ARG A 37 -4.31 -6.48 0.89
N LYS A 38 -5.17 -5.48 0.71
CA LYS A 38 -6.34 -5.55 -0.18
C LYS A 38 -5.93 -5.84 -1.63
N ARG A 39 -4.88 -5.16 -2.13
CA ARG A 39 -4.34 -5.40 -3.47
C ARG A 39 -3.88 -6.84 -3.64
N GLU A 40 -3.12 -7.37 -2.68
CA GLU A 40 -2.62 -8.75 -2.76
C GLU A 40 -3.75 -9.78 -2.75
N THR A 41 -4.81 -9.55 -1.95
CA THR A 41 -6.02 -10.38 -1.98
C THR A 41 -6.65 -10.39 -3.36
N ILE A 42 -6.90 -9.21 -3.94
CA ILE A 42 -7.53 -9.08 -5.27
C ILE A 42 -6.67 -9.73 -6.36
N HIS A 43 -5.35 -9.54 -6.34
CA HIS A 43 -4.46 -10.22 -7.28
C HIS A 43 -4.47 -11.74 -7.11
N GLY A 44 -4.61 -12.23 -5.87
CA GLY A 44 -4.78 -13.66 -5.59
C GLY A 44 -6.08 -14.22 -6.18
N GLU A 45 -7.18 -13.51 -6.02
CA GLU A 45 -8.49 -13.89 -6.57
C GLU A 45 -8.48 -13.87 -8.11
N LEU A 46 -7.89 -12.84 -8.72
CA LEU A 46 -7.76 -12.73 -10.17
C LEU A 46 -6.99 -13.92 -10.75
N ARG A 47 -5.83 -14.26 -10.17
CA ARG A 47 -5.02 -15.41 -10.63
C ARG A 47 -5.79 -16.73 -10.55
N LYS A 48 -6.60 -16.92 -9.51
CA LYS A 48 -7.45 -18.11 -9.37
C LYS A 48 -8.51 -18.17 -10.48
N ALA A 49 -9.22 -17.07 -10.70
CA ALA A 49 -10.23 -16.98 -11.75
C ALA A 49 -9.64 -17.22 -13.14
N GLU A 50 -8.47 -16.64 -13.44
CA GLU A 50 -7.75 -16.87 -14.70
C GLU A 50 -7.38 -18.34 -14.89
N ALA A 51 -6.89 -19.01 -13.84
CA ALA A 51 -6.56 -20.43 -13.87
C ALA A 51 -7.81 -21.30 -14.08
N GLU A 52 -8.93 -20.98 -13.44
CA GLU A 52 -10.21 -21.67 -13.63
C GLU A 52 -10.71 -21.56 -15.07
N ILE A 53 -10.67 -20.34 -15.65
CA ILE A 53 -11.03 -20.11 -17.05
C ILE A 53 -10.13 -20.93 -17.99
N ALA A 54 -8.82 -20.94 -17.74
CA ALA A 54 -7.87 -21.71 -18.54
C ALA A 54 -8.18 -23.22 -18.51
N MET A 55 -8.50 -23.77 -17.33
CA MET A 55 -8.89 -25.16 -17.18
C MET A 55 -10.20 -25.49 -17.91
N LEU A 56 -11.20 -24.61 -17.86
CA LEU A 56 -12.46 -24.84 -18.57
C LEU A 56 -12.28 -24.82 -20.09
N ARG A 57 -11.46 -23.89 -20.60
CA ARG A 57 -11.12 -23.81 -22.02
C ARG A 57 -10.35 -25.03 -22.52
N SER A 58 -9.36 -25.51 -21.76
CA SER A 58 -8.61 -26.71 -22.15
C SER A 58 -9.52 -27.95 -22.20
N ARG A 59 -10.44 -28.09 -21.25
CA ARG A 59 -11.43 -29.18 -21.25
C ARG A 59 -12.41 -29.10 -22.42
N ALA A 60 -12.80 -27.90 -22.83
CA ALA A 60 -13.68 -27.70 -23.98
C ALA A 60 -12.98 -28.06 -25.30
N ASN A 61 -11.68 -27.75 -25.44
CA ASN A 61 -10.90 -28.05 -26.64
C ASN A 61 -10.48 -29.52 -26.78
N LEU A 62 -10.62 -30.33 -25.71
CA LEU A 62 -10.33 -31.77 -25.70
C LEU A 62 -11.55 -32.64 -26.03
N ARG A 63 -12.73 -32.04 -26.21
CA ARG A 63 -13.98 -32.69 -26.62
C ARG A 63 -14.29 -32.36 -28.07
#